data_AF-A0A2U3KAF7-F1
#
_entry.id   AF-A0A2U3KAF7-F1
#
_cell.length_a   1.000
_cell.length_b   1.000
_cell.length_c   1.000
_cell.angle_alpha   90.00
_cell.angle_beta   90.00
_cell.angle_gamma   90.00
#
_symmetry.space_group_name_H-M   'P 1'
#
loop_
_entity.id
_entity.type
_entity.pdbx_description
1 polymer ?
#
loop_
_entity_poly.entity_id
_entity_poly.type
_entity_poly.pdbx_seq_one_letter_code
_entity_poly.pdbx_strand_id
1 'polypeptide(L)'
;MATPVVHTRKRGNPNWGRPIPCAPALATEFELQVMRLKLTAEMYASSRELHIWCQQNRNRIYVPEWLLKKWGIPVDAIFSGAA
;
A
#
# COMPACT_ATOMS: atom_id res chain seq x y z
N MET A 1 -25.09 -46.74 -36.08
CA MET A 1 -24.14 -45.70 -36.58
C MET A 1 -23.84 -44.77 -35.41
N ALA A 2 -22.61 -44.76 -34.89
CA ALA A 2 -22.23 -43.94 -33.74
C ALA A 2 -21.32 -42.80 -34.22
N THR A 3 -21.77 -41.57 -34.06
CA THR A 3 -21.00 -40.36 -34.36
C THR A 3 -20.04 -40.08 -33.20
N PRO A 4 -18.71 -40.01 -33.42
CA PRO A 4 -17.79 -39.61 -32.36
C PRO A 4 -17.92 -38.10 -32.10
N VAL A 5 -18.40 -37.73 -30.92
CA VAL A 5 -18.35 -36.34 -30.44
C VAL A 5 -16.89 -35.97 -30.19
N VAL A 6 -16.33 -35.19 -31.11
CA VAL A 6 -15.02 -34.55 -30.96
C VAL A 6 -15.12 -33.52 -29.83
N HIS A 7 -14.59 -33.88 -28.66
CA HIS A 7 -14.42 -32.94 -27.57
C HIS A 7 -13.22 -32.04 -27.91
N THR A 8 -13.49 -30.86 -28.45
CA THR A 8 -12.46 -29.83 -28.61
C THR A 8 -11.95 -29.45 -27.23
N ARG A 9 -10.73 -29.87 -26.89
CA ARG A 9 -10.06 -29.50 -25.64
C ARG A 9 -9.97 -27.97 -25.59
N LYS A 10 -10.84 -27.33 -24.80
CA LYS A 10 -10.79 -25.88 -24.55
C LYS A 10 -9.45 -25.56 -23.88
N ARG A 11 -8.52 -24.99 -24.64
CA ARG A 11 -7.23 -24.50 -24.15
C ARG A 11 -7.42 -23.20 -23.37
N GLY A 12 -6.80 -23.13 -22.19
CA GLY A 12 -6.45 -21.89 -21.48
C GLY A 12 -7.59 -21.15 -20.78
N ASN A 13 -7.26 -20.44 -19.70
CA ASN A 13 -8.16 -19.52 -19.03
C ASN A 13 -8.48 -18.34 -19.96
N PRO A 14 -9.75 -18.10 -20.36
CA PRO A 14 -10.13 -16.98 -21.22
C PRO A 14 -9.89 -15.58 -20.59
N ASN A 15 -9.40 -15.53 -19.36
CA ASN A 15 -9.01 -14.30 -18.67
C ASN A 15 -7.54 -13.90 -18.92
N TRP A 16 -6.73 -14.71 -19.61
CA TRP A 16 -5.39 -14.28 -20.02
C TRP A 16 -5.50 -13.07 -20.96
N GLY A 17 -4.91 -11.93 -20.56
CA GLY A 17 -4.89 -10.70 -21.37
C GLY A 17 -6.05 -9.73 -21.12
N ARG A 18 -6.96 -10.02 -20.19
CA ARG A 18 -7.91 -8.99 -19.74
C ARG A 18 -7.17 -7.96 -18.88
N PRO A 19 -7.30 -6.65 -19.17
CA PRO A 19 -6.72 -5.63 -18.30
C PRO A 19 -7.37 -5.75 -16.93
N ILE A 20 -6.54 -5.95 -15.91
CA ILE A 20 -7.00 -5.93 -14.52
C ILE A 20 -7.45 -4.48 -14.26
N PRO A 21 -8.71 -4.25 -13.84
CA PRO A 21 -9.15 -2.90 -13.51
C PRO A 21 -8.26 -2.37 -12.37
N CYS A 22 -7.74 -1.16 -12.53
CA CYS A 22 -6.98 -0.50 -11.47
C CYS A 22 -7.86 -0.42 -10.23
N ALA A 23 -7.50 -1.14 -9.18
CA ALA A 23 -8.18 -1.01 -7.90
C ALA A 23 -8.03 0.45 -7.42
N PRO A 24 -9.07 1.01 -6.77
CA PRO A 24 -8.93 2.32 -6.14
C PRO A 24 -7.77 2.28 -5.16
N ALA A 25 -6.92 3.31 -5.17
CA ALA A 25 -5.81 3.40 -4.25
C ALA A 25 -6.36 3.36 -2.82
N LEU A 26 -6.07 2.28 -2.10
CA LEU A 26 -6.46 2.17 -0.70
C LEU A 26 -5.73 3.27 0.08
N ALA A 27 -6.48 4.01 0.90
CA ALA A 27 -5.88 4.96 1.82
C ALA A 27 -4.89 4.20 2.71
N THR A 28 -3.64 4.67 2.75
CA THR A 28 -2.65 4.09 3.66
C THR A 28 -3.06 4.36 5.10
N GLU A 29 -2.57 3.55 6.04
CA GLU A 29 -2.87 3.79 7.46
C GLU A 29 -2.42 5.17 7.93
N PHE A 30 -1.37 5.75 7.32
CA PHE A 30 -0.97 7.13 7.51
C PHE A 30 -2.08 8.11 7.13
N GLU A 31 -2.64 7.98 5.92
CA GLU A 31 -3.75 8.83 5.45
C GLU A 31 -4.97 8.69 6.37
N LEU A 32 -5.30 7.47 6.82
CA LEU A 32 -6.38 7.25 7.78
C LEU A 32 -6.12 7.95 9.12
N GLN A 33 -4.88 7.91 9.62
CA GLN A 33 -4.51 8.57 10.87
C GLN A 33 -4.56 10.09 10.76
N VAL A 34 -4.06 10.63 9.64
CA VAL A 34 -4.18 12.05 9.31
C VAL A 34 -5.64 12.49 9.25
N MET A 35 -6.50 11.72 8.58
CA MET A 35 -7.93 12.02 8.47
C MET A 35 -8.61 12.01 9.84
N ARG A 36 -8.25 11.06 10.73
CA ARG A 36 -8.76 11.01 12.11
C ARG A 36 -8.35 12.23 12.92
N LEU A 37 -7.10 12.66 12.79
CA LEU A 37 -6.56 13.84 13.45
C LEU A 37 -7.00 15.16 12.76
N LYS A 38 -7.70 15.08 11.61
CA LYS A 38 -8.12 16.22 10.78
C LYS A 38 -6.97 17.19 10.47
N LEU A 39 -5.79 16.64 10.22
CA LEU A 39 -4.60 17.43 9.91
C LEU A 39 -4.56 17.76 8.43
N THR A 40 -4.13 18.98 8.10
CA THR A 40 -3.72 19.35 6.74
C THR A 40 -2.23 19.05 6.55
N ALA A 41 -1.79 18.88 5.30
CA ALA A 41 -0.39 18.55 4.97
C ALA A 41 0.61 19.56 5.55
N GLU A 42 0.21 20.82 5.68
CA GLU A 42 1.00 21.89 6.31
C GLU A 42 1.20 21.65 7.81
N MET A 43 0.19 21.09 8.48
CA MET A 43 0.19 20.81 9.92
C MET A 43 0.86 19.48 10.28
N TYR A 44 1.21 18.63 9.30
CA TYR A 44 1.84 17.34 9.60
C TYR A 44 3.14 17.56 10.37
N ALA A 45 4.01 18.45 9.90
CA ALA A 45 5.30 18.71 10.53
C ALA A 45 5.15 19.29 11.96
N SER A 46 4.07 20.02 12.23
CA SER A 46 3.81 20.69 13.50
C SER A 46 3.01 19.83 14.49
N SER A 47 2.41 18.72 14.03
CA SER A 47 1.57 17.87 14.87
C SER A 47 2.40 16.90 15.70
N ARG A 48 2.33 17.09 17.03
CA ARG A 48 2.99 16.21 17.99
C ARG A 48 2.36 14.83 18.06
N GLU A 49 1.05 14.73 17.87
CA GLU A 49 0.33 13.44 17.88
C GLU A 49 0.74 12.57 16.69
N LEU A 50 0.83 13.17 15.50
CA LEU A 50 1.32 12.50 14.30
C LEU A 50 2.78 12.08 14.45
N HIS A 51 3.61 12.91 15.08
CA HIS A 51 5.02 12.61 15.34
C HIS A 51 5.19 11.39 16.27
N ILE A 52 4.45 11.34 17.39
CA ILE A 52 4.50 10.20 18.33
C ILE A 52 4.01 8.92 17.63
N TRP A 53 2.91 9.01 16.90
CA TRP A 53 2.37 7.88 16.15
C TRP A 53 3.36 7.37 15.10
N CYS A 54 4.02 8.28 14.38
CA CYS A 54 5.05 7.97 13.41
C CYS A 54 6.23 7.26 14.08
N GLN A 55 6.69 7.71 15.25
CA GLN A 55 7.78 7.05 15.97
C GLN A 55 7.43 5.61 16.38
N GLN A 56 6.18 5.35 16.75
CA GLN A 56 5.71 4.01 17.10
C GLN A 56 5.53 3.09 15.89
N ASN A 57 5.15 3.65 14.73
CA ASN A 57 4.76 2.89 13.55
C ASN A 57 5.74 2.99 12.37
N ARG A 58 6.87 3.70 12.51
CA ARG A 58 7.88 3.95 11.45
C ARG A 58 8.39 2.71 10.73
N ASN A 59 8.40 1.55 11.40
CA ASN A 59 8.89 0.29 10.83
C ASN A 59 7.75 -0.65 10.39
N ARG A 60 6.50 -0.27 10.65
CA ARG A 60 5.31 -1.10 10.38
C ARG A 60 4.48 -0.53 9.25
N ILE A 61 4.45 0.80 9.12
CA ILE A 61 3.58 1.53 8.22
C ILE A 61 4.44 2.45 7.35
N TYR A 62 4.03 2.59 6.10
CA TYR A 62 4.62 3.56 5.20
C TYR A 62 4.40 4.99 5.70
N VAL A 63 5.50 5.73 5.87
CA VAL A 63 5.51 7.17 6.20
C VAL A 63 6.20 7.92 5.05
N PRO A 64 5.66 9.08 4.60
CA PRO A 64 6.28 9.84 3.53
C PRO A 64 7.71 10.30 3.85
N GLU A 65 8.64 10.11 2.92
CA GLU A 65 10.07 10.46 3.12
C GLU A 65 10.29 11.94 3.45
N TRP A 66 9.53 12.85 2.82
CA TRP A 66 9.65 14.28 3.07
C TRP A 66 9.29 14.64 4.52
N LEU A 67 8.36 13.89 5.13
CA LEU A 67 7.93 14.09 6.51
C LEU A 67 8.98 13.54 7.48
N LEU A 68 9.54 12.37 7.18
CA LEU A 68 10.66 11.79 7.92
C LEU A 68 11.89 12.70 7.92
N LYS A 69 12.22 13.29 6.76
CA LYS A 69 13.30 14.28 6.63
C LYS A 69 13.04 15.53 7.47
N LYS A 70 11.80 16.04 7.50
CA LYS A 70 11.45 17.22 8.31
C LYS A 70 11.59 16.98 9.81
N TRP A 71 11.27 15.78 10.28
CA TRP A 71 11.38 15.42 11.70
C TRP A 71 12.74 14.87 12.10
N GLY A 72 13.64 14.61 11.14
CA GLY A 72 14.93 13.99 11.40
C GLY A 72 14.81 12.57 11.96
N ILE A 73 13.73 11.85 11.65
CA ILE A 73 13.54 10.47 12.10
C ILE A 73 14.31 9.55 11.15
N PRO A 74 15.39 8.88 11.62
CA PRO A 74 16.00 7.81 10.83
C PRO A 74 15.02 6.64 10.76
N VAL A 75 14.60 6.28 9.55
CA VAL A 75 13.95 4.99 9.30
C VAL A 75 15.04 3.94 9.27
N ASP A 76 14.88 2.94 10.13
CA ASP A 76 15.84 1.86 10.24
C ASP A 76 15.67 0.95 9.01
N ALA A 77 16.52 1.15 8.00
CA ALA A 77 16.49 0.39 6.75
C ALA A 77 16.79 -1.11 6.97
N ILE A 78 17.21 -1.51 8.18
CA ILE A 78 17.57 -2.89 8.52
C ILE A 78 16.34 -3.82 8.49
N PHE A 79 15.12 -3.31 8.67
CA PHE A 79 13.90 -4.13 8.57
C PHE A 79 13.45 -4.45 7.14
N SER A 80 14.09 -3.87 6.11
CA SER A 80 13.74 -4.15 4.70
C SER A 80 14.41 -5.40 4.10
N GLY A 81 15.09 -6.22 4.89
CA GLY A 81 15.57 -7.52 4.42
C GLY A 81 16.65 -8.14 5.29
N ALA A 82 16.26 -8.69 6.44
CA ALA A 82 17.05 -9.76 7.07
C ALA A 82 16.52 -11.10 6.56
N ALA A 83 17.46 -11.88 6.01
CA ALA A 83 17.30 -13.12 5.24
C ALA A 83 16.69 -14.29 6.02
#